data_AF-A0A8T7DSG5-F1
#
_entry.id   AF-A0A8T7DSG5-F1
#
_cell.length_a   1.000
_cell.length_b   1.000
_cell.length_c   1.000
_cell.angle_alpha   90.00
_cell.angle_beta   90.00
_cell.angle_gamma   90.00
#
_symmetry.space_group_name_H-M   'P 1'
#
loop_
_entity.id
_entity.type
_entity.pdbx_description
1 polymer ?
#
loop_
_entity_poly.entity_id
_entity_poly.type
_entity_poly.pdbx_seq_one_letter_code
_entity_poly.pdbx_strand_id
1 'polypeptide(L)' 'VMSRIDKDTPRSTAHLPYEILVYDDEAEALYARFRIAISWPHLPMMASETGATFMSIMCSPEAIKEALTKAAGGKSEDF' A
#
# COMPACT_ATOMS: atom_id res chain seq x y z
N VAL A 1 -5.39 -9.41 7.35
CA VAL A 1 -5.70 -8.23 6.49
C VAL A 1 -6.43 -8.65 5.23
N MET A 2 -5.85 -9.52 4.38
CA MET A 2 -6.48 -9.98 3.12
C MET A 2 -7.92 -10.51 3.27
N SER A 3 -8.21 -11.33 4.29
CA SER A 3 -9.56 -11.85 4.56
C SER A 3 -10.63 -10.78 4.84
N ARG A 4 -10.22 -9.54 5.13
CA ARG A 4 -11.12 -8.40 5.35
C ARG A 4 -11.30 -7.53 4.10
N ILE A 5 -10.29 -7.46 3.23
CA ILE A 5 -10.26 -6.52 2.09
C ILE A 5 -10.48 -7.18 0.72
N ASP A 6 -10.09 -8.44 0.56
CA ASP A 6 -10.11 -9.16 -0.72
C ASP A 6 -11.39 -10.00 -0.82
N LYS A 7 -12.51 -9.34 -1.15
CA LYS A 7 -13.85 -9.95 -1.17
C LYS A 7 -14.34 -10.27 -2.58
N ASP A 8 -13.85 -9.57 -3.59
CA ASP A 8 -14.28 -9.66 -4.99
C ASP A 8 -13.57 -10.79 -5.75
N THR A 9 -14.02 -11.12 -6.97
CA THR A 9 -13.43 -12.15 -7.83
C THR A 9 -12.84 -11.53 -9.09
N PRO A 10 -11.58 -11.81 -9.48
CA PRO A 10 -10.65 -12.76 -8.87
C PRO A 10 -9.99 -12.25 -7.57
N ARG A 11 -9.75 -13.18 -6.63
CA ARG A 11 -9.06 -12.92 -5.36
C ARG A 11 -7.55 -13.03 -5.50
N SER A 12 -6.84 -12.31 -4.65
CA SER A 12 -5.38 -12.39 -4.49
C SER A 12 -4.62 -12.18 -5.79
N THR A 13 -5.12 -11.26 -6.61
CA THR A 13 -4.48 -10.87 -7.87
C THR A 13 -3.07 -10.33 -7.62
N ALA A 14 -2.12 -10.73 -8.47
CA ALA A 14 -0.77 -10.23 -8.40
C ALA A 14 -0.77 -8.71 -8.61
N HIS A 15 -0.07 -8.01 -7.71
CA HIS A 15 0.11 -6.57 -7.82
C HIS A 15 1.34 -6.28 -8.68
N LEU A 16 1.33 -5.15 -9.39
CA LEU A 16 2.51 -4.71 -10.12
C LEU A 16 3.67 -4.45 -9.15
N PRO A 17 4.92 -4.74 -9.54
CA PRO A 17 6.11 -4.48 -8.71
C PRO A 17 6.17 -3.03 -8.22
N TYR A 18 6.73 -2.82 -7.04
CA TYR A 18 7.10 -1.48 -6.58
C TYR A 18 8.26 -0.96 -7.41
N GLU A 19 8.09 0.24 -7.96
CA GLU A 19 9.08 0.91 -8.77
C GLU A 19 9.81 1.93 -7.88
N ILE A 20 11.13 1.94 -7.98
CA ILE A 20 12.00 2.94 -7.37
C ILE A 20 12.71 3.64 -8.53
N LEU A 21 12.52 4.94 -8.62
CA LEU A 21 13.26 5.80 -9.54
C LEU A 21 14.53 6.25 -8.83
N VAL A 22 15.68 6.00 -9.46
CA VAL A 22 16.98 6.47 -8.97
C VAL A 22 17.44 7.60 -9.88
N TYR A 23 17.72 8.76 -9.29
CA TYR A 23 18.24 9.94 -9.97
C TYR A 23 19.40 10.50 -9.17
N ASP A 24 20.62 10.42 -9.73
CA ASP A 24 21.87 10.74 -9.03
C ASP A 24 21.96 10.03 -7.67
N ASP A 25 21.95 10.80 -6.58
CA ASP A 25 22.03 10.32 -5.19
C ASP A 25 20.65 10.18 -4.52
N GLU A 26 19.55 10.36 -5.27
CA GLU A 26 18.18 10.33 -4.78
C GLU A 26 17.42 9.07 -5.26
N ALA A 27 16.60 8.51 -4.39
CA ALA A 27 15.73 7.37 -4.69
C ALA A 27 14.29 7.70 -4.31
N GLU A 28 13.40 7.74 -5.30
CA GLU A 28 12.00 8.09 -5.13
C GLU A 28 11.08 6.92 -5.49
N ALA A 29 9.94 6.79 -4.81
CA ALA A 29 8.91 5.81 -5.14
C ALA A 29 7.52 6.41 -4.97
N LEU A 30 6.58 6.00 -5.83
CA LEU A 30 5.19 6.43 -5.69
C LEU A 30 4.62 5.91 -4.38
N TYR A 31 4.09 6.83 -3.56
CA TYR A 31 3.57 6.48 -2.25
C TYR A 31 2.39 5.49 -2.35
N ALA A 32 2.45 4.44 -1.52
CA ALA A 32 1.66 3.22 -1.71
C ALA A 32 0.13 3.41 -1.56
N ARG A 33 -0.34 4.48 -0.91
CA ARG A 33 -1.78 4.75 -0.74
C ARG A 33 -2.54 4.76 -2.07
N PHE A 34 -1.95 5.36 -3.12
CA PHE A 34 -2.58 5.43 -4.43
C PHE A 34 -2.70 4.06 -5.09
N ARG A 35 -1.69 3.20 -4.93
CA ARG A 35 -1.69 1.84 -5.48
C ARG A 35 -2.72 0.94 -4.80
N ILE A 36 -2.87 1.08 -3.48
CA ILE A 36 -3.88 0.35 -2.69
C ILE A 36 -5.29 0.72 -3.16
N ALA A 37 -5.58 2.01 -3.36
CA ALA A 37 -6.88 2.45 -3.84
C ALA A 37 -7.24 1.87 -5.23
N ILE A 38 -6.26 1.80 -6.14
CA ILE A 38 -6.45 1.21 -7.48
C ILE A 38 -6.65 -0.31 -7.40
N SER A 39 -5.98 -0.98 -6.47
CA SER A 39 -6.02 -2.46 -6.36
C SER A 39 -7.34 -2.96 -5.74
N TRP A 40 -8.01 -2.15 -4.91
CA TRP A 40 -9.30 -2.49 -4.30
C TRP A 40 -10.33 -1.37 -4.50
N PRO A 41 -10.79 -1.11 -5.75
CA PRO A 41 -11.76 -0.05 -6.03
C PRO A 41 -13.12 -0.34 -5.38
N HIS A 42 -13.41 -1.62 -5.11
CA HIS A 42 -14.62 -2.07 -4.44
C HIS A 42 -14.57 -1.93 -2.91
N LEU A 43 -13.46 -1.44 -2.34
CA LEU A 43 -13.31 -1.31 -0.89
C LEU A 43 -14.04 -0.04 -0.39
N PRO A 44 -15.10 -0.17 0.42
CA PRO A 44 -15.78 1.01 0.97
C PRO A 44 -14.89 1.74 1.99
N MET A 45 -14.81 3.07 1.86
CA MET A 45 -14.11 3.96 2.80
C MET A 45 -14.75 3.95 4.20
N MET A 46 -16.08 3.85 4.25
CA MET A 46 -16.89 3.62 5.44
C MET A 46 -17.85 2.47 5.12
N ALA A 47 -17.68 1.30 5.74
CA ALA A 47 -18.60 0.19 5.55
C ALA A 47 -19.56 0.11 6.75
N SER A 48 -20.85 0.27 6.48
CA SER A 48 -21.92 -0.09 7.41
C SER A 48 -22.00 -1.62 7.58
N GLU A 49 -22.60 -2.04 8.69
CA GLU A 49 -22.82 -3.40 9.22
C GLU A 49 -21.61 -4.28 9.57
N THR A 50 -20.41 -4.07 9.00
CA THR A 50 -19.21 -4.90 9.32
C THR A 50 -17.94 -4.14 9.72
N GLY A 51 -18.01 -2.81 9.85
CA GLY A 51 -16.91 -1.96 10.33
C GLY A 51 -15.99 -1.41 9.21
N ALA A 52 -15.21 -0.37 9.55
CA ALA A 52 -14.38 0.41 8.61
C ALA A 52 -13.28 -0.45 7.93
N THR A 53 -13.56 -0.92 6.71
CA THR A 53 -12.70 -1.90 6.02
C THR A 53 -11.43 -1.26 5.45
N PHE A 54 -11.51 -0.02 4.95
CA PHE A 54 -10.33 0.75 4.52
C PHE A 54 -9.38 1.09 5.67
N MET A 55 -9.91 1.36 6.87
CA MET A 55 -9.08 1.62 8.05
C MET A 55 -8.21 0.41 8.45
N SER A 56 -8.63 -0.81 8.08
CA SER A 56 -7.87 -2.03 8.39
C SER A 56 -6.55 -2.19 7.64
N ILE A 57 -6.30 -1.35 6.62
CA ILE A 57 -5.08 -1.33 5.80
C ILE A 57 -4.31 -0.01 5.90
N MET A 58 -4.71 0.90 6.80
CA MET A 58 -4.08 2.21 6.94
C MET A 58 -2.61 2.16 7.39
N CYS A 59 -2.19 1.07 8.04
CA CYS A 59 -0.78 0.86 8.40
C CYS A 59 0.07 0.35 7.24
N SER A 60 -0.54 -0.22 6.19
CA SER A 60 0.18 -0.82 5.07
C SER A 60 1.02 0.21 4.29
N PRO A 61 0.54 1.43 3.98
CA PRO A 61 1.35 2.44 3.30
C PRO A 61 2.66 2.78 4.00
N GLU A 62 2.65 2.96 5.32
CA GLU A 62 3.86 3.28 6.08
C GLU A 62 4.81 2.08 6.15
N ALA A 63 4.28 0.87 6.34
CA ALA A 63 5.10 -0.35 6.32
C ALA A 63 5.78 -0.57 4.96
N ILE A 64 5.09 -0.25 3.86
CA ILE A 64 5.66 -0.32 2.50
C ILE A 64 6.72 0.76 2.32
N LYS A 65 6.47 2.00 2.75
CA LYS A 65 7.46 3.09 2.73
C LYS A 65 8.73 2.65 3.45
N GLU A 66 8.61 2.17 4.69
CA GLU A 66 9.74 1.70 5.48
C GLU A 66 10.51 0.56 4.79
N ALA A 67 9.80 -0.42 4.22
CA ALA A 67 10.42 -1.52 3.50
C ALA A 67 11.19 -1.06 2.26
N LEU A 68 10.62 -0.14 1.47
CA LEU A 68 11.27 0.42 0.28
C LEU A 68 12.47 1.29 0.65
N THR A 69 12.36 2.12 1.69
CA THR A 69 13.47 2.92 2.21
C THR A 69 14.63 2.04 2.64
N LYS A 70 14.37 0.94 3.39
CA LYS A 70 15.41 -0.01 3.78
C LYS A 70 16.01 -0.74 2.58
N ALA A 71 15.20 -1.13 1.60
CA ALA A 71 15.67 -1.79 0.38
C ALA A 71 16.59 -0.90 -0.47
N ALA A 72 16.32 0.41 -0.48
CA ALA A 72 17.15 1.42 -1.14
C ALA A 72 18.39 1.84 -0.33
N GLY A 73 18.57 1.33 0.90
CA GLY A 73 19.70 1.70 1.77
C GLY A 73 19.52 3.01 2.54
N GLY A 74 18.32 3.59 2.53
CA GLY A 74 17.97 4.78 3.29
C GLY A 74 17.68 4.50 4.77
N LYS A 75 17.67 5.56 5.59
CA LYS A 75 17.23 5.50 6.99
C LYS A 75 15.79 5.98 7.08
N SER A 76 14.93 5.22 7.76
CA SER A 76 13.58 5.63 8.12
C SER A 76 13.65 6.61 9.29
N GLU A 77 14.14 7.83 9.04
CA GLU A 77 13.97 8.95 9.96
C GLU A 77 12.73 9.72 9.49
N ASP A 78 11.77 9.90 10.40
CA ASP A 78 10.45 10.45 10.13
C ASP A 78 10.55 11.89 9.58
N PHE A 79 10.13 12.06 8.32
CA PHE A 79 9.79 13.35 7.72
C PHE A 79 8.31 13.65 7.95
#